data_AF-A0A147ELZ0-F1
#
_entry.id   AF-A0A147ELZ0-F1
#
_cell.length_a   1.000
_cell.length_b   1.000
_cell.length_c   1.000
_cell.angle_alpha   90.00
_cell.angle_beta   90.00
_cell.angle_gamma   90.00
#
_symmetry.space_group_name_H-M   'P 1'
#
loop_
_entity.id
_entity.type
_entity.pdbx_description
1 polymer ?
#
loop_
_entity_poly.entity_id
_entity_poly.type
_entity_poly.pdbx_seq_one_letter_code
_entity_poly.pdbx_strand_id
1 'polypeptide(L)'
;MAKQRKAPAIVAELGRPETPQETATRKARDSRLYRERKTVNNLVFSLLVSLGLVLVIFLMVPRGTGGFAEHEVNVASLASEAAPSAGRELAAPEVPEAWKAKQAELRGGDGVTAWQINYTTVDEATGAEAYAAVAQAFTPDGAPVDEVWIAQQLEQQAPTGSETLGGLDWIAYDHTDRDPDSSNVLFALQAQHGDDTILVYGTDSPATLRLLATEVAESLSEPKGTE
;
A
#
# COMPACT_ATOMS: atom_id res chain seq x y z
N MET A 1 83.18 3.74 7.75
CA MET A 1 82.81 3.92 9.17
C MET A 1 81.87 2.79 9.59
N ALA A 2 82.23 2.01 10.61
CA ALA A 2 81.43 0.88 11.07
C ALA A 2 80.17 1.35 11.82
N LYS A 3 78.99 0.87 11.43
CA LYS A 3 77.70 1.23 12.03
C LYS A 3 77.67 0.69 13.47
N GLN A 4 77.74 1.59 14.46
CA GLN A 4 77.61 1.26 15.88
C GLN A 4 76.31 0.47 16.09
N ARG A 5 76.42 -0.80 16.51
CA ARG A 5 75.26 -1.62 16.84
C ARG A 5 74.66 -1.08 18.14
N LYS A 6 73.45 -0.51 18.03
CA LYS A 6 72.67 -0.04 19.18
C LYS A 6 72.48 -1.19 20.17
N ALA A 7 72.77 -0.96 21.45
CA ALA A 7 72.58 -1.97 22.49
C ALA A 7 71.09 -2.39 22.56
N PRO A 8 70.81 -3.70 22.75
CA PRO A 8 69.43 -4.18 22.82
C PRO A 8 68.69 -3.54 23.99
N ALA A 9 67.42 -3.19 23.78
CA ALA A 9 66.59 -2.55 24.78
C ALA A 9 66.37 -3.48 25.99
N ILE A 10 66.48 -2.92 27.19
CA ILE A 10 66.19 -3.64 28.44
C ILE A 10 64.68 -3.80 28.55
N VAL A 11 64.21 -5.04 28.68
CA VAL A 11 62.78 -5.31 28.82
C VAL A 11 62.40 -5.23 30.29
N ALA A 12 61.31 -4.51 30.59
CA ALA A 12 60.89 -4.17 31.95
C ALA A 12 60.66 -5.41 32.84
N GLU A 13 60.22 -6.53 32.27
CA GLU A 13 59.93 -7.78 32.99
C GLU A 13 61.18 -8.64 33.24
N LEU A 14 62.24 -8.47 32.43
CA LEU A 14 63.49 -9.26 32.56
C LEU A 14 64.60 -8.50 33.31
N GLY A 15 64.52 -7.16 33.40
CA GLY A 15 65.56 -6.33 34.01
C GLY A 15 66.92 -6.37 33.28
N ARG A 16 66.99 -7.08 32.14
CA ARG A 16 68.15 -7.24 31.26
C ARG A 16 67.71 -7.16 29.79
N PRO A 17 68.62 -6.92 28.84
CA PRO A 17 68.31 -7.08 27.44
C PRO A 17 67.93 -8.54 27.15
N GLU A 18 66.90 -8.74 26.33
CA GLU A 18 66.51 -10.08 25.89
C GLU A 18 67.68 -10.78 25.19
N THR A 19 67.83 -12.07 25.47
CA THR A 19 68.71 -12.94 24.69
C THR A 19 68.14 -13.12 23.27
N PRO A 20 68.98 -13.43 22.27
CA PRO A 20 68.51 -13.67 20.90
C PRO A 20 67.41 -14.72 20.80
N GLN A 21 67.45 -15.75 21.66
CA GLN A 21 66.48 -16.82 21.75
C GLN A 21 65.12 -16.34 22.30
N GLU A 22 65.13 -15.51 23.35
CA GLU A 22 63.91 -14.94 23.94
C GLU A 22 63.20 -14.01 22.94
N THR A 23 63.95 -13.18 22.21
CA THR A 23 63.38 -12.32 21.16
C THR A 23 62.79 -13.15 20.01
N ALA A 24 63.43 -14.25 19.62
CA ALA A 24 62.93 -15.15 18.58
C ALA A 24 61.59 -15.80 19.01
N THR A 25 61.51 -16.29 20.24
CA THR A 25 60.28 -16.88 20.79
C THR A 25 59.16 -15.87 20.91
N ARG A 26 59.44 -14.64 21.39
CA ARG A 26 58.44 -13.56 21.46
C ARG A 26 57.92 -13.23 20.07
N LYS A 27 58.81 -12.99 19.10
CA LYS A 27 58.40 -12.70 17.70
C LYS A 27 57.62 -13.86 17.08
N ALA A 28 57.97 -15.11 17.36
CA ALA A 28 57.24 -16.28 16.87
C ALA A 28 55.83 -16.34 17.49
N ARG A 29 55.70 -16.08 18.79
CA ARG A 29 54.42 -16.00 19.50
C ARG A 29 53.55 -14.85 18.96
N ASP A 30 54.12 -13.66 18.81
CA ASP A 30 53.42 -12.48 18.29
C ASP A 30 52.99 -12.69 16.84
N SER A 31 53.85 -13.29 16.00
CA SER A 31 53.52 -13.65 14.62
C SER A 31 52.42 -14.71 14.53
N ARG A 32 52.38 -15.67 15.45
CA ARG A 32 51.31 -16.67 15.55
C ARG A 32 49.99 -16.02 15.98
N LEU A 33 50.01 -15.22 17.05
CA LEU A 33 48.83 -14.51 17.55
C LEU A 33 48.30 -13.49 16.54
N TYR A 34 49.17 -12.78 15.80
CA TYR A 34 48.77 -11.86 14.73
C TYR A 34 48.05 -12.58 13.58
N ARG A 35 48.50 -13.80 13.23
CA ARG A 35 47.83 -14.65 12.22
C ARG A 35 46.50 -15.21 12.74
N GLU A 36 46.44 -15.66 13.99
CA GLU A 36 45.22 -16.19 14.62
C GLU A 36 44.16 -15.10 14.85
N ARG A 37 44.57 -13.86 15.18
CA ARG A 37 43.69 -12.69 15.36
C ARG A 37 43.18 -12.10 14.03
N LYS A 38 43.58 -12.65 12.89
CA LYS A 38 43.08 -12.23 11.57
C LYS A 38 41.68 -12.82 11.35
N THR A 39 40.71 -12.26 12.07
CA THR A 39 39.27 -12.57 12.04
C THR A 39 38.60 -12.23 10.71
N VAL A 40 39.36 -11.74 9.73
CA VAL A 40 38.90 -11.43 8.37
C VAL A 40 38.21 -12.64 7.74
N ASN A 41 38.72 -13.86 7.97
CA ASN A 41 38.06 -15.05 7.46
C ASN A 41 36.68 -15.25 8.08
N ASN A 42 36.55 -15.12 9.41
CA ASN A 42 35.26 -15.23 10.09
C ASN A 42 34.32 -14.10 9.68
N LEU A 43 34.83 -12.89 9.46
CA LEU A 43 34.07 -11.76 8.94
C LEU A 43 33.52 -12.07 7.54
N VAL A 44 34.38 -12.53 6.63
CA VAL A 44 33.98 -12.92 5.26
C VAL A 44 32.96 -14.06 5.29
N PHE A 45 33.17 -15.09 6.12
CA PHE A 45 32.21 -16.18 6.27
C PHE A 45 30.87 -15.69 6.83
N SER A 46 30.87 -14.83 7.84
CA SER A 46 29.64 -14.26 8.39
C SER A 46 28.89 -13.41 7.36
N LEU A 47 29.62 -12.65 6.53
CA LEU A 47 29.04 -11.86 5.45
C LEU A 47 28.39 -12.75 4.39
N LEU A 48 29.10 -13.81 3.96
CA LEU A 48 28.57 -14.77 2.99
C LEU A 48 27.33 -15.50 3.52
N VAL A 49 27.33 -15.89 4.80
CA VAL A 49 26.18 -16.51 5.45
C VAL A 49 25.00 -15.54 5.49
N SER A 50 25.22 -14.28 5.88
CA SER A 50 24.16 -13.27 5.89
C SER A 50 23.59 -13.01 4.49
N LEU A 51 24.44 -12.92 3.45
CA LEU A 51 24.00 -12.71 2.08
C LEU A 51 23.26 -13.93 1.52
N GLY A 52 23.74 -15.13 1.83
CA GLY A 52 23.07 -16.38 1.48
C GLY A 52 21.68 -16.48 2.12
N LEU A 53 21.54 -16.08 3.39
CA LEU A 53 20.24 -16.04 4.06
C LEU A 53 19.29 -15.03 3.39
N VAL A 54 19.77 -13.82 3.10
CA VAL A 54 18.97 -12.81 2.36
C VAL A 54 18.55 -13.33 0.99
N LEU A 55 19.44 -14.01 0.28
CA LEU A 55 19.12 -14.61 -1.02
C LEU A 55 18.04 -15.69 -0.91
N VAL A 56 18.12 -16.57 0.10
CA VAL A 56 17.09 -17.58 0.36
C VAL A 56 15.75 -16.92 0.65
N ILE A 57 15.71 -15.90 1.53
CA ILE A 57 14.48 -15.15 1.83
C ILE A 57 13.94 -14.50 0.56
N PHE A 58 14.78 -13.83 -0.22
CA PHE A 58 14.40 -13.16 -1.47
C PHE A 58 13.78 -14.10 -2.49
N LEU A 59 14.32 -15.33 -2.63
CA LEU A 59 13.82 -16.35 -3.53
C LEU A 59 12.56 -17.06 -2.98
N MET A 60 12.44 -17.15 -1.65
CA MET A 60 11.31 -17.78 -0.98
C MET A 60 10.07 -16.87 -0.96
N VAL A 61 10.24 -15.55 -0.94
CA VAL A 61 9.14 -14.59 -1.06
C VAL A 61 8.47 -14.80 -2.42
N PRO A 62 7.20 -15.25 -2.46
CA PRO A 62 6.47 -15.35 -3.71
C PRO A 62 6.34 -13.94 -4.27
N ARG A 63 7.04 -13.67 -5.37
CA ARG A 63 6.71 -12.53 -6.20
C ARG A 63 5.58 -12.98 -7.08
N GLY A 64 4.42 -12.37 -6.94
CA GLY A 64 3.34 -12.56 -7.88
C GLY A 64 3.83 -12.20 -9.29
N THR A 65 4.27 -13.20 -10.06
CA THR A 65 4.51 -13.07 -11.50
C THR A 65 3.17 -13.35 -12.17
N GLY A 66 2.26 -12.39 -12.20
CA GLY A 66 1.00 -12.64 -12.86
C GLY A 66 0.02 -11.51 -12.71
N GLY A 67 -0.24 -10.82 -13.81
CA GLY A 67 -1.55 -10.23 -14.14
C GLY A 67 -2.22 -9.28 -13.15
N PHE A 68 -1.73 -8.98 -11.95
CA PHE A 68 -2.44 -8.13 -10.98
C PHE A 68 -2.72 -6.73 -11.56
N ALA A 69 -1.78 -6.20 -12.36
CA ALA A 69 -1.96 -4.97 -13.11
C ALA A 69 -3.09 -5.08 -14.16
N GLU A 70 -3.25 -6.25 -14.79
CA GLU A 70 -4.28 -6.54 -15.81
C GLU A 70 -5.56 -7.16 -15.23
N HIS A 71 -5.58 -7.49 -13.95
CA HIS A 71 -6.73 -8.11 -13.33
C HIS A 71 -7.87 -7.11 -13.27
N GLU A 72 -9.04 -7.54 -13.70
CA GLU A 72 -10.29 -6.80 -13.60
C GLU A 72 -11.45 -7.77 -13.36
N VAL A 73 -12.51 -7.27 -12.76
CA VAL A 73 -13.76 -8.00 -12.52
C VAL A 73 -14.91 -7.36 -13.29
N ASN A 74 -15.90 -8.18 -13.67
CA ASN A 74 -17.12 -7.67 -14.29
C ASN A 74 -18.10 -7.20 -13.19
N VAL A 75 -18.14 -5.88 -12.96
CA VAL A 75 -18.98 -5.27 -11.92
C VAL A 75 -20.46 -5.53 -12.14
N ALA A 76 -20.96 -5.42 -13.37
CA ALA A 76 -22.38 -5.63 -13.68
C ALA A 76 -22.83 -7.08 -13.39
N SER A 77 -22.01 -8.07 -13.75
CA SER A 77 -22.27 -9.48 -13.41
C SER A 77 -22.30 -9.68 -11.91
N LEU A 78 -21.29 -9.18 -11.19
CA LEU A 78 -21.19 -9.37 -9.74
C LEU A 78 -22.28 -8.62 -8.97
N ALA A 79 -22.68 -7.43 -9.42
CA ALA A 79 -23.81 -6.69 -8.87
C ALA A 79 -25.11 -7.48 -9.02
N SER A 80 -25.38 -8.03 -10.21
CA SER A 80 -26.55 -8.87 -10.45
C SER A 80 -26.56 -10.15 -9.59
N GLU A 81 -25.40 -10.79 -9.43
CA GLU A 81 -25.25 -11.98 -8.58
C GLU A 81 -25.45 -11.66 -7.09
N ALA A 82 -25.00 -10.49 -6.64
CA ALA A 82 -25.07 -10.07 -5.24
C ALA A 82 -26.41 -9.42 -4.86
N ALA A 83 -27.14 -8.82 -5.80
CA ALA A 83 -28.40 -8.10 -5.57
C ALA A 83 -29.45 -8.91 -4.78
N PRO A 84 -29.69 -10.22 -5.05
CA PRO A 84 -30.61 -11.02 -4.23
C PRO A 84 -30.19 -11.14 -2.77
N SER A 85 -28.89 -11.18 -2.49
CA SER A 85 -28.35 -11.24 -1.12
C SER A 85 -28.40 -9.87 -0.44
N ALA A 86 -28.21 -8.79 -1.20
CA ALA A 86 -28.35 -7.41 -0.73
C ALA A 86 -29.82 -7.01 -0.48
N GLY A 87 -30.76 -7.70 -1.14
CA GLY A 87 -32.20 -7.38 -1.10
C GLY A 87 -32.56 -6.09 -1.83
N ARG A 88 -31.67 -5.57 -2.68
CA ARG A 88 -31.83 -4.33 -3.44
C ARG A 88 -30.96 -4.34 -4.69
N GLU A 89 -31.22 -3.40 -5.60
CA GLU A 89 -30.37 -3.15 -6.76
C GLU A 89 -29.02 -2.59 -6.30
N LEU A 90 -27.94 -3.03 -6.95
CA LEU A 90 -26.57 -2.66 -6.62
C LEU A 90 -25.97 -1.88 -7.77
N ALA A 91 -25.26 -0.79 -7.45
CA ALA A 91 -24.63 0.09 -8.40
C ALA A 91 -23.67 -0.68 -9.30
N ALA A 92 -23.78 -0.45 -10.60
CA ALA A 92 -22.95 -1.06 -11.62
C ALA A 92 -22.60 0.00 -12.68
N PRO A 93 -21.77 1.00 -12.33
CA PRO A 93 -21.46 2.11 -13.22
C PRO A 93 -20.74 1.66 -14.50
N GLU A 94 -21.10 2.24 -15.63
CA GLU A 94 -20.42 2.05 -16.91
C GLU A 94 -19.21 2.99 -17.00
N VAL A 95 -18.04 2.51 -16.57
CA VAL A 95 -16.82 3.32 -16.55
C VAL A 95 -16.03 3.22 -17.86
N PRO A 96 -15.13 4.18 -18.15
CA PRO A 96 -14.21 4.09 -19.29
C PRO A 96 -13.44 2.75 -19.33
N GLU A 97 -13.22 2.20 -20.53
CA GLU A 97 -12.57 0.89 -20.74
C GLU A 97 -11.14 0.82 -20.16
N ALA A 98 -10.45 1.97 -20.06
CA ALA A 98 -9.12 2.03 -19.46
C ALA A 98 -9.12 1.79 -17.94
N TRP A 99 -10.26 1.96 -17.26
CA TRP A 99 -10.37 1.80 -15.81
C TRP A 99 -10.63 0.34 -15.45
N LYS A 100 -9.81 -0.17 -14.54
CA LYS A 100 -9.88 -1.58 -14.13
C LYS A 100 -10.56 -1.70 -12.79
N ALA A 101 -11.75 -2.29 -12.75
CA ALA A 101 -12.39 -2.70 -11.51
C ALA A 101 -11.58 -3.84 -10.89
N LYS A 102 -10.84 -3.58 -9.80
CA LYS A 102 -10.02 -4.59 -9.12
C LYS A 102 -10.82 -5.50 -8.21
N GLN A 103 -11.99 -5.04 -7.77
CA GLN A 103 -12.85 -5.75 -6.84
C GLN A 103 -14.26 -5.17 -6.88
N ALA A 104 -15.26 -6.03 -6.73
CA ALA A 104 -16.65 -5.67 -6.49
C ALA A 104 -17.29 -6.74 -5.58
N GLU A 105 -17.64 -6.37 -4.34
CA GLU A 105 -18.14 -7.34 -3.36
C GLU A 105 -19.05 -6.70 -2.29
N LEU A 106 -19.91 -7.50 -1.68
CA LEU A 106 -20.61 -7.10 -0.45
C LEU A 106 -19.69 -7.24 0.76
N ARG A 107 -19.61 -6.18 1.56
CA ARG A 107 -18.92 -6.13 2.85
C ARG A 107 -19.93 -5.88 3.94
N GLY A 108 -19.77 -6.53 5.09
CA GLY A 108 -20.65 -6.35 6.24
C GLY A 108 -19.88 -6.21 7.53
N GLY A 109 -20.36 -5.35 8.42
CA GLY A 109 -19.82 -5.13 9.76
C GLY A 109 -20.64 -4.10 10.53
N ASP A 110 -20.74 -4.26 11.85
CA ASP A 110 -21.35 -3.27 12.76
C ASP A 110 -22.75 -2.77 12.34
N GLY A 111 -23.57 -3.66 11.75
CA GLY A 111 -24.94 -3.34 11.34
C GLY A 111 -25.09 -2.65 9.98
N VAL A 112 -23.97 -2.36 9.30
CA VAL A 112 -23.94 -1.79 7.95
C VAL A 112 -23.46 -2.85 6.95
N THR A 113 -24.16 -2.95 5.83
CA THR A 113 -23.70 -3.70 4.65
C THR A 113 -23.38 -2.71 3.54
N ALA A 114 -22.25 -2.88 2.87
CA ALA A 114 -21.83 -2.03 1.77
C ALA A 114 -21.45 -2.87 0.55
N TRP A 115 -22.06 -2.56 -0.58
CA TRP A 115 -21.55 -2.97 -1.89
C TRP A 115 -20.36 -2.08 -2.24
N GLN A 116 -19.17 -2.67 -2.26
CA GLN A 116 -17.91 -1.96 -2.45
C GLN A 116 -17.31 -2.32 -3.80
N ILE A 117 -16.97 -1.29 -4.58
CA ILE A 117 -16.20 -1.40 -5.82
C ILE A 117 -14.90 -0.60 -5.68
N ASN A 118 -13.80 -1.17 -6.14
CA ASN A 118 -12.48 -0.51 -6.17
C ASN A 118 -11.93 -0.51 -7.59
N TYR A 119 -11.52 0.65 -8.07
CA TYR A 119 -10.98 0.87 -9.40
C TYR A 119 -9.52 1.31 -9.35
N THR A 120 -8.75 0.85 -10.32
CA THR A 120 -7.57 1.57 -10.80
C THR A 120 -8.03 2.41 -11.98
N THR A 121 -8.02 3.72 -11.83
CA THR A 121 -8.34 4.68 -12.88
C THR A 121 -7.08 5.03 -13.66
N VAL A 122 -7.25 5.46 -14.91
CA VAL A 122 -6.14 5.84 -15.79
C VAL A 122 -6.51 7.14 -16.50
N ASP A 123 -5.66 8.14 -16.39
CA ASP A 123 -5.75 9.36 -17.20
C ASP A 123 -5.24 9.05 -18.63
N GLU A 124 -6.12 9.18 -19.63
CA GLU A 124 -5.80 8.79 -21.01
C GLU A 124 -4.69 9.64 -21.65
N ALA A 125 -4.53 10.89 -21.22
CA ALA A 125 -3.56 11.82 -21.80
C ALA A 125 -2.14 11.59 -21.27
N THR A 126 -2.02 11.22 -20.00
CA THR A 126 -0.74 11.11 -19.28
C THR A 126 -0.37 9.65 -18.98
N GLY A 127 -1.33 8.74 -18.99
CA GLY A 127 -1.18 7.35 -18.54
C GLY A 127 -0.99 7.23 -17.03
N ALA A 128 -1.26 8.28 -16.26
CA ALA A 128 -1.16 8.25 -14.81
C ALA A 128 -2.27 7.37 -14.23
N GLU A 129 -1.89 6.43 -13.36
CA GLU A 129 -2.83 5.58 -12.63
C GLU A 129 -3.18 6.21 -11.29
N ALA A 130 -4.44 6.10 -10.89
CA ALA A 130 -4.91 6.53 -9.58
C ALA A 130 -5.98 5.57 -9.03
N TYR A 131 -6.49 5.89 -7.83
CA TYR A 131 -7.49 5.10 -7.14
C TYR A 131 -8.84 5.82 -7.15
N ALA A 132 -9.91 5.07 -7.40
CA ALA A 132 -11.27 5.48 -7.17
C ALA A 132 -12.11 4.32 -6.62
N ALA A 133 -13.14 4.63 -5.86
CA ALA A 133 -13.98 3.64 -5.22
C ALA A 133 -15.43 4.12 -5.11
N VAL A 134 -16.32 3.12 -5.05
CA VAL A 134 -17.75 3.30 -4.84
C VAL A 134 -18.15 2.43 -3.66
N ALA A 135 -18.88 3.01 -2.70
CA ALA A 135 -19.54 2.27 -1.64
C ALA A 135 -21.04 2.62 -1.64
N GLN A 136 -21.89 1.62 -1.87
CA GLN A 136 -23.33 1.72 -1.65
C GLN A 136 -23.65 1.02 -0.34
N ALA A 137 -23.86 1.81 0.71
CA ALA A 137 -24.08 1.34 2.06
C ALA A 137 -25.56 1.37 2.44
N PHE A 138 -25.98 0.34 3.17
CA PHE A 138 -27.35 0.18 3.62
C PHE A 138 -27.42 -0.65 4.91
N THR A 139 -28.54 -0.57 5.59
CA THR A 139 -28.86 -1.35 6.78
C THR A 139 -29.91 -2.42 6.45
N PRO A 140 -29.99 -3.53 7.22
CA PRO A 140 -30.97 -4.60 6.99
C PRO A 140 -32.43 -4.16 7.10
N ASP A 141 -32.72 -3.14 7.91
CA ASP A 141 -34.06 -2.64 8.21
C ASP A 141 -34.42 -1.33 7.48
N GLY A 142 -33.51 -0.81 6.65
CA GLY A 142 -33.70 0.45 5.92
C GLY A 142 -33.53 1.70 6.80
N ALA A 143 -33.02 1.55 8.02
CA ALA A 143 -32.60 2.70 8.81
C ALA A 143 -31.42 3.44 8.15
N PRO A 144 -31.28 4.76 8.37
CA PRO A 144 -30.14 5.51 7.88
C PRO A 144 -28.80 4.87 8.29
N VAL A 145 -27.82 4.88 7.38
CA VAL A 145 -26.46 4.42 7.67
C VAL A 145 -25.84 5.33 8.73
N ASP A 146 -25.13 4.72 9.69
CA ASP A 146 -24.50 5.44 10.80
C ASP A 146 -23.47 6.48 10.31
N GLU A 147 -23.58 7.72 10.78
CA GLU A 147 -22.68 8.82 10.41
C GLU A 147 -21.21 8.54 10.79
N VAL A 148 -20.95 7.76 11.84
CA VAL A 148 -19.60 7.33 12.23
C VAL A 148 -19.01 6.41 11.17
N TRP A 149 -19.81 5.50 10.59
CA TRP A 149 -19.35 4.63 9.50
C TRP A 149 -18.99 5.47 8.27
N ILE A 150 -19.84 6.43 7.91
CA ILE A 150 -19.60 7.35 6.78
C ILE A 150 -18.32 8.17 7.02
N ALA A 151 -18.20 8.79 8.20
CA ALA A 151 -17.02 9.57 8.56
C ALA A 151 -15.74 8.72 8.53
N GLN A 152 -15.79 7.44 8.92
CA GLN A 152 -14.64 6.54 8.81
C GLN A 152 -14.25 6.27 7.36
N GLN A 153 -15.21 6.04 6.45
CA GLN A 153 -14.92 5.85 5.02
C GLN A 153 -14.29 7.11 4.41
N LEU A 154 -14.70 8.29 4.86
CA LEU A 154 -14.22 9.59 4.36
C LEU A 154 -13.03 10.13 5.17
N GLU A 155 -12.34 9.29 5.94
CA GLU A 155 -11.18 9.66 6.77
C GLU A 155 -11.41 10.87 7.70
N GLN A 156 -12.63 10.99 8.24
CA GLN A 156 -13.08 12.06 9.14
C GLN A 156 -12.97 13.47 8.54
N GLN A 157 -13.03 13.58 7.21
CA GLN A 157 -12.99 14.87 6.53
C GLN A 157 -14.29 15.65 6.71
N ALA A 158 -14.16 16.97 6.77
CA ALA A 158 -15.31 17.87 6.77
C ALA A 158 -15.81 18.10 5.32
N PRO A 159 -17.12 18.22 5.11
CA PRO A 159 -17.68 18.57 3.81
C PRO A 159 -17.24 19.97 3.39
N THR A 160 -16.99 20.16 2.11
CA THR A 160 -16.53 21.44 1.52
C THR A 160 -17.57 22.08 0.62
N GLY A 161 -18.57 21.32 0.15
CA GLY A 161 -19.64 21.87 -0.69
C GLY A 161 -20.72 20.85 -1.02
N SER A 162 -21.54 21.20 -2.00
CA SER A 162 -22.59 20.33 -2.53
C SER A 162 -22.78 20.58 -4.02
N GLU A 163 -23.12 19.55 -4.77
CA GLU A 163 -23.36 19.60 -6.21
C GLU A 163 -24.35 18.52 -6.66
N THR A 164 -25.02 18.73 -7.79
CA THR A 164 -25.97 17.75 -8.35
C THR A 164 -25.36 17.09 -9.58
N LEU A 165 -25.26 15.76 -9.59
CA LEU A 165 -24.66 14.95 -10.65
C LEU A 165 -25.52 13.71 -10.89
N GLY A 166 -25.80 13.37 -12.16
CA GLY A 166 -26.61 12.21 -12.52
C GLY A 166 -28.01 12.18 -11.88
N GLY A 167 -28.56 13.34 -11.51
CA GLY A 167 -29.86 13.44 -10.83
C GLY A 167 -29.86 13.21 -9.32
N LEU A 168 -28.69 12.94 -8.71
CA LEU A 168 -28.51 12.88 -7.25
C LEU A 168 -27.85 14.16 -6.73
N ASP A 169 -28.24 14.55 -5.51
CA ASP A 169 -27.60 15.63 -4.76
C ASP A 169 -26.45 15.07 -3.93
N TRP A 170 -25.24 15.55 -4.19
CA TRP A 170 -24.00 15.12 -3.58
C TRP A 170 -23.47 16.17 -2.62
N ILE A 171 -22.97 15.74 -1.47
CA ILE A 171 -22.11 16.49 -0.58
C ILE A 171 -20.67 16.23 -1.02
N ALA A 172 -19.92 17.29 -1.32
CA ALA A 172 -18.54 17.20 -1.77
C ALA A 172 -17.55 17.36 -0.61
N TYR A 173 -16.46 16.61 -0.67
CA TYR A 173 -15.31 16.64 0.23
C TYR A 173 -14.07 16.82 -0.63
N ASP A 174 -13.59 18.05 -0.76
CA ASP A 174 -12.41 18.39 -1.57
C ASP A 174 -11.23 18.73 -0.66
N HIS A 175 -10.33 17.77 -0.52
CA HIS A 175 -9.09 17.86 0.26
C HIS A 175 -7.90 17.44 -0.61
N THR A 176 -7.90 17.90 -1.87
CA THR A 176 -6.86 17.61 -2.87
C THR A 176 -5.48 18.17 -2.52
N ASP A 177 -5.40 18.99 -1.48
CA ASP A 177 -4.15 19.47 -0.88
C ASP A 177 -3.48 18.44 0.04
N ARG A 178 -4.16 17.34 0.41
CA ARG A 178 -3.59 16.24 1.19
C ARG A 178 -2.61 15.41 0.35
N ASP A 179 -1.69 14.75 1.04
CA ASP A 179 -0.68 13.90 0.42
C ASP A 179 -1.30 12.54 0.00
N PRO A 180 -1.31 12.19 -1.31
CA PRO A 180 -1.83 10.92 -1.81
C PRO A 180 -1.10 9.68 -1.26
N ASP A 181 0.15 9.82 -0.80
CA ASP A 181 0.89 8.70 -0.20
C ASP A 181 0.42 8.40 1.23
N SER A 182 -0.40 9.28 1.81
CA SER A 182 -0.91 9.19 3.20
C SER A 182 -2.43 9.15 3.32
N SER A 183 -3.15 9.30 2.20
CA SER A 183 -4.61 9.41 2.14
C SER A 183 -5.14 8.71 0.91
N ASN A 184 -6.18 7.89 1.09
CA ASN A 184 -6.90 7.30 -0.06
C ASN A 184 -8.10 8.16 -0.48
N VAL A 185 -8.36 9.26 0.22
CA VAL A 185 -9.51 10.14 0.03
C VAL A 185 -8.99 11.57 -0.13
N LEU A 186 -8.66 11.96 -1.35
CA LEU A 186 -8.35 13.35 -1.70
C LEU A 186 -9.60 14.10 -2.14
N PHE A 187 -10.50 13.40 -2.84
CA PHE A 187 -11.80 13.90 -3.22
C PHE A 187 -12.85 12.84 -2.92
N ALA A 188 -14.00 13.26 -2.42
CA ALA A 188 -15.14 12.38 -2.24
C ALA A 188 -16.48 13.09 -2.45
N LEU A 189 -17.49 12.28 -2.74
CA LEU A 189 -18.88 12.65 -2.91
C LEU A 189 -19.74 11.68 -2.09
N GLN A 190 -20.69 12.24 -1.33
CA GLN A 190 -21.69 11.49 -0.59
C GLN A 190 -23.08 11.88 -1.08
N ALA A 191 -23.91 10.90 -1.46
CA ALA A 191 -25.31 11.11 -1.80
C ALA A 191 -26.21 10.11 -1.07
N GLN A 192 -27.50 10.43 -1.04
CA GLN A 192 -28.55 9.51 -0.60
C GLN A 192 -29.34 9.05 -1.82
N HIS A 193 -29.56 7.74 -1.96
CA HIS A 193 -30.43 7.15 -2.97
C HIS A 193 -31.41 6.19 -2.29
N GLY A 194 -32.68 6.58 -2.16
CA GLY A 194 -33.62 5.84 -1.32
C GLY A 194 -33.11 5.73 0.12
N ASP A 195 -33.02 4.51 0.64
CA ASP A 195 -32.48 4.22 1.98
C ASP A 195 -30.96 3.97 1.98
N ASP A 196 -30.30 4.07 0.82
CA ASP A 196 -28.87 3.79 0.65
C ASP A 196 -28.04 5.08 0.71
N THR A 197 -26.91 4.99 1.40
CA THR A 197 -25.86 6.02 1.33
C THR A 197 -24.84 5.62 0.27
N ILE A 198 -24.65 6.49 -0.72
CA ILE A 198 -23.69 6.31 -1.80
C ILE A 198 -22.47 7.17 -1.53
N LEU A 199 -21.29 6.55 -1.50
CA LEU A 199 -20.01 7.23 -1.43
C LEU A 199 -19.21 6.96 -2.70
N VAL A 200 -18.63 8.01 -3.27
CA VAL A 200 -17.63 7.92 -4.34
C VAL A 200 -16.41 8.67 -3.88
N TYR A 201 -15.25 8.02 -3.80
CA TYR A 201 -14.04 8.63 -3.23
C TYR A 201 -12.77 8.06 -3.85
N GLY A 202 -11.66 8.76 -3.67
CA GLY A 202 -10.39 8.34 -4.27
C GLY A 202 -9.30 9.40 -4.28
N THR A 203 -8.22 9.09 -4.99
CA THR A 203 -7.03 9.93 -5.15
C THR A 203 -6.88 10.54 -6.54
N ASP A 204 -7.70 10.12 -7.50
CA ASP A 204 -7.74 10.73 -8.84
C ASP A 204 -8.34 12.15 -8.78
N SER A 205 -8.32 12.85 -9.92
CA SER A 205 -8.84 14.18 -10.09
C SER A 205 -10.32 14.29 -9.71
N PRO A 206 -10.76 15.45 -9.20
CA PRO A 206 -12.18 15.70 -8.96
C PRO A 206 -13.07 15.54 -10.20
N ALA A 207 -12.54 15.69 -11.41
CA ALA A 207 -13.30 15.47 -12.64
C ALA A 207 -13.57 13.97 -12.87
N THR A 208 -12.55 13.13 -12.69
CA THR A 208 -12.65 11.66 -12.74
C THR A 208 -13.70 11.16 -11.75
N LEU A 209 -13.69 11.65 -10.51
CA LEU A 209 -14.61 11.16 -9.48
C LEU A 209 -16.06 11.64 -9.69
N ARG A 210 -16.24 12.83 -10.27
CA ARG A 210 -17.58 13.30 -10.69
C ARG A 210 -18.16 12.48 -11.84
N LEU A 211 -17.31 12.05 -12.78
CA LEU A 211 -17.73 11.13 -13.84
C LEU A 211 -18.20 9.82 -13.21
N LEU A 212 -17.39 9.21 -12.33
CA LEU A 212 -17.76 7.99 -11.63
C LEU A 212 -19.07 8.14 -10.85
N ALA A 213 -19.25 9.24 -10.12
CA ALA A 213 -20.49 9.53 -9.39
C ALA A 213 -21.72 9.67 -10.32
N THR A 214 -21.53 10.26 -11.50
CA THR A 214 -22.59 10.34 -12.51
C THR A 214 -22.97 8.95 -13.01
N GLU A 215 -22.00 8.11 -13.38
CA GLU A 215 -22.25 6.73 -13.83
C GLU A 215 -22.91 5.87 -12.73
N VAL A 216 -22.54 6.09 -11.48
CA VAL A 216 -23.17 5.41 -10.34
C VAL A 216 -24.64 5.81 -10.22
N ALA A 217 -24.93 7.11 -10.27
CA ALA A 217 -26.29 7.62 -10.21
C ALA A 217 -27.14 7.12 -11.40
N GLU A 218 -26.58 7.11 -12.60
CA GLU A 218 -27.24 6.59 -13.80
C GLU A 218 -27.51 5.07 -13.69
N SER A 219 -26.56 4.29 -13.15
CA SER A 219 -26.75 2.84 -12.95
C SER A 219 -27.83 2.49 -11.94
N LEU A 220 -28.16 3.40 -11.03
CA LEU A 220 -29.21 3.25 -10.02
C LEU A 220 -30.52 3.94 -10.42
N SER A 221 -30.55 4.62 -11.57
CA SER A 221 -31.76 5.24 -12.08
C SER A 221 -32.65 4.17 -12.70
N GLU A 222 -33.96 4.18 -12.41
CA GLU A 222 -34.89 3.26 -13.09
C GLU A 222 -34.71 3.35 -14.62
N PRO A 223 -34.71 2.22 -15.35
CA PRO A 223 -34.63 2.26 -16.80
C PRO A 223 -35.79 3.11 -17.31
N LYS A 224 -35.47 4.19 -18.04
CA LYS A 224 -36.48 5.00 -18.74
C LYS A 224 -37.36 4.04 -19.54
N GLY A 225 -38.59 3.84 -19.07
CA GLY A 225 -39.55 2.96 -19.72
C GLY A 225 -39.62 3.32 -21.20
N THR A 226 -39.30 2.37 -22.07
CA THR A 226 -39.63 2.47 -23.48
C THR A 226 -41.16 2.41 -23.59
N GLU A 227 -41.80 3.57 -23.69
CA GLU A 227 -43.16 3.68 -24.26
C GLU A 227 -43.13 3.48 -25.78
#